data_AF-A0AAN5T1G0-F1
#
_entry.id   AF-A0AAN5T1G0-F1
#
_cell.length_a   1.000
_cell.length_b   1.000
_cell.length_c   1.000
_cell.angle_alpha   90.00
_cell.angle_beta   90.00
_cell.angle_gamma   90.00
#
_symmetry.space_group_name_H-M   'P 1'
#
loop_
_entity.id
_entity.type
_entity.pdbx_description
1 polymer ?
#
loop_
_entity_poly.entity_id
_entity_poly.type
_entity_poly.pdbx_seq_one_letter_code
_entity_poly.pdbx_strand_id
1 'polypeptide(L)'
;MNLKKEVFLNQNCAEMMIKKAARLILGSDLDFEYTRDVQDIQIDLGPAFMFSPDEEKTLWVSGKNQETLERDLATLNKSSAYFFRTGTQGGAGHWQVLYYEAAKSGWVSYSSQSNHFQVTDSNGKLTASGKGLLVPHANWGKENGNYAFLLVNASAQNIIHAANFVYIFRTQNEDAAIQYCALNQALHPEIKRITITKVQTQTRLTPEIHCPRGDLSYANLKNVYSKHLALLHVINRLEAGSKSYNPYWMGSQEKLNKIFEALGHCYQKGLDVDNELNNSNSKLSKAINMRRLPSLFSFWCEKNESFVESRKIIEEHRICRLNNL
;
A
#
# COMPACT_ATOMS: atom_id res chain seq x y z
N MET A 1 -18.52 -24.44 -29.20
CA MET A 1 -17.89 -23.14 -28.89
C MET A 1 -18.74 -22.48 -27.82
N ASN A 2 -18.45 -22.74 -26.54
CA ASN A 2 -19.23 -22.20 -25.41
C ASN A 2 -18.69 -20.81 -25.09
N LEU A 3 -19.40 -19.77 -25.53
CA LEU A 3 -19.22 -18.41 -25.02
C LEU A 3 -19.48 -18.48 -23.51
N LYS A 4 -18.45 -18.23 -22.68
CA LYS A 4 -18.63 -18.03 -21.23
C LYS A 4 -19.70 -16.93 -21.08
N LYS A 5 -20.83 -17.25 -20.45
CA LYS A 5 -21.87 -16.27 -20.15
C LYS A 5 -21.29 -15.29 -19.14
N GLU A 6 -21.02 -14.05 -19.55
CA GLU A 6 -20.55 -13.02 -18.62
C GLU A 6 -21.58 -12.83 -17.51
N VAL A 7 -21.12 -12.92 -16.26
CA VAL A 7 -21.94 -12.70 -15.08
C VAL A 7 -22.03 -11.20 -14.85
N PHE A 8 -23.22 -10.63 -15.00
CA PHE A 8 -23.47 -9.22 -14.71
C PHE A 8 -23.69 -9.03 -13.20
N LEU A 9 -22.91 -8.14 -12.58
CA LEU A 9 -22.96 -7.81 -11.15
C LEU A 9 -23.41 -6.37 -10.96
N ASN A 10 -24.56 -6.17 -10.31
CA ASN A 10 -25.06 -4.82 -9.97
C ASN A 10 -24.30 -4.22 -8.79
N GLN A 11 -23.95 -5.03 -7.78
CA GLN A 11 -23.30 -4.61 -6.54
C GLN A 11 -21.78 -4.79 -6.61
N ASN A 12 -21.15 -4.34 -7.69
CA ASN A 12 -19.71 -4.53 -7.97
C ASN A 12 -18.77 -3.48 -7.32
N CYS A 13 -19.26 -2.67 -6.38
CA CYS A 13 -18.48 -1.59 -5.77
C CYS A 13 -17.19 -2.11 -5.13
N ALA A 14 -17.25 -3.26 -4.45
CA ALA A 14 -16.11 -3.89 -3.80
C ALA A 14 -14.98 -4.20 -4.80
N GLU A 15 -15.30 -4.86 -5.90
CA GLU A 15 -14.35 -5.19 -6.96
C GLU A 15 -13.78 -3.94 -7.60
N MET A 16 -14.60 -2.92 -7.86
CA MET A 16 -14.13 -1.69 -8.48
C MET A 16 -13.16 -0.91 -7.59
N MET A 17 -13.41 -0.89 -6.28
CA MET A 17 -12.46 -0.36 -5.29
C MET A 17 -11.14 -1.15 -5.30
N ILE A 18 -11.22 -2.47 -5.22
CA ILE A 18 -10.03 -3.33 -5.15
C ILE A 18 -9.22 -3.21 -6.44
N LYS A 19 -9.87 -3.17 -7.62
CA LYS A 19 -9.22 -2.89 -8.92
C LYS A 19 -8.54 -1.53 -8.91
N LYS A 20 -9.18 -0.48 -8.39
CA LYS A 20 -8.55 0.85 -8.27
C LYS A 20 -7.31 0.80 -7.38
N ALA A 21 -7.37 0.15 -6.23
CA ALA A 21 -6.22 -0.02 -5.33
C ALA A 21 -5.10 -0.83 -6.00
N ALA A 22 -5.42 -1.93 -6.66
CA ALA A 22 -4.46 -2.76 -7.41
C ALA A 22 -3.75 -1.98 -8.52
N ARG A 23 -4.48 -1.14 -9.27
CA ARG A 23 -3.90 -0.28 -10.31
C ARG A 23 -2.91 0.72 -9.74
N LEU A 24 -3.24 1.31 -8.58
CA LEU A 24 -2.42 2.33 -7.93
C LEU A 24 -1.16 1.73 -7.28
N ILE A 25 -1.29 0.58 -6.63
CA ILE A 25 -0.24 0.02 -5.75
C ILE A 25 0.52 -1.13 -6.42
N LEU A 26 -0.18 -2.02 -7.13
CA LEU A 26 0.43 -3.21 -7.77
C LEU A 26 0.78 -2.96 -9.24
N GLY A 27 0.32 -1.85 -9.83
CA GLY A 27 0.54 -1.55 -11.26
C GLY A 27 -0.20 -2.52 -12.20
N SER A 28 -1.21 -3.22 -11.69
CA SER A 28 -1.98 -4.22 -12.44
C SER A 28 -3.46 -4.02 -12.24
N ASP A 29 -4.25 -4.36 -13.27
CA ASP A 29 -5.68 -4.57 -13.08
C ASP A 29 -5.97 -5.97 -12.56
N LEU A 30 -7.13 -6.14 -11.93
CA LEU A 30 -7.63 -7.45 -11.53
C LEU A 30 -8.91 -7.77 -12.28
N ASP A 31 -9.03 -9.01 -12.74
CA ASP A 31 -10.24 -9.54 -13.35
C ASP A 31 -10.79 -10.67 -12.49
N PHE A 32 -12.04 -10.53 -12.07
CA PHE A 32 -12.71 -11.49 -11.20
C PHE A 32 -13.55 -12.42 -12.08
N GLU A 33 -13.01 -13.59 -12.42
CA GLU A 33 -13.71 -14.53 -13.30
C GLU A 33 -14.78 -15.32 -12.51
N TYR A 34 -16.00 -14.78 -12.47
CA TYR A 34 -17.15 -15.49 -11.92
C TYR A 34 -17.77 -16.44 -12.95
N THR A 35 -17.92 -17.71 -12.60
CA THR A 35 -18.41 -18.78 -13.51
C THR A 35 -19.79 -19.34 -13.16
N ARG A 36 -20.36 -18.97 -12.01
CA ARG A 36 -21.65 -19.47 -11.48
C ARG A 36 -22.53 -18.32 -11.00
N ASP A 37 -23.76 -18.64 -10.59
CA ASP A 37 -24.60 -17.71 -9.83
C ASP A 37 -23.83 -17.27 -8.57
N VAL A 38 -23.58 -15.97 -8.49
CA VAL A 38 -22.84 -15.34 -7.39
C VAL A 38 -23.79 -14.48 -6.57
N GLN A 39 -23.43 -14.26 -5.31
CA GLN A 39 -24.15 -13.33 -4.45
C GLN A 39 -23.94 -11.89 -4.94
N ASP A 40 -24.94 -11.32 -5.61
CA ASP A 40 -24.96 -9.92 -6.06
C ASP A 40 -25.46 -8.98 -4.95
N ILE A 41 -24.74 -8.96 -3.83
CA ILE A 41 -25.02 -8.12 -2.66
C ILE A 41 -23.85 -7.17 -2.37
N GLN A 42 -24.10 -6.14 -1.56
CA GLN A 42 -23.02 -5.32 -1.00
C GLN A 42 -22.21 -6.13 0.01
N ILE A 43 -20.89 -5.96 -0.03
CA ILE A 43 -19.94 -6.68 0.81
C ILE A 43 -19.24 -5.68 1.73
N ASP A 44 -19.30 -5.94 3.04
CA ASP A 44 -18.45 -5.26 4.01
C ASP A 44 -17.03 -5.85 3.94
N LEU A 45 -16.04 -5.01 3.64
CA LEU A 45 -14.64 -5.44 3.56
C LEU A 45 -13.96 -5.60 4.92
N GLY A 46 -14.61 -5.22 6.02
CA GLY A 46 -14.05 -5.27 7.37
C GLY A 46 -13.39 -6.60 7.73
N PRO A 47 -14.06 -7.75 7.56
CA PRO A 47 -13.48 -9.06 7.89
C PRO A 47 -12.23 -9.40 7.06
N ALA A 48 -12.11 -8.90 5.83
CA ALA A 48 -10.93 -9.12 4.99
C ALA A 48 -9.65 -8.52 5.61
N PHE A 49 -9.79 -7.50 6.45
CA PHE A 49 -8.67 -6.80 7.09
C PHE A 49 -8.40 -7.28 8.52
N MET A 50 -9.08 -8.33 9.00
CA MET A 50 -8.83 -8.91 10.32
C MET A 50 -7.37 -9.37 10.48
N PHE A 51 -6.76 -9.90 9.42
CA PHE A 51 -5.37 -10.37 9.39
C PHE A 51 -4.36 -9.29 9.02
N SER A 52 -4.83 -8.06 8.73
CA SER A 52 -3.93 -6.92 8.52
C SER A 52 -3.15 -6.62 9.80
N PRO A 53 -1.86 -6.28 9.72
CA PRO A 53 -1.11 -5.77 10.85
C PRO A 53 -1.81 -4.55 11.47
N ASP A 54 -1.68 -4.38 12.79
CA ASP A 54 -2.32 -3.26 13.50
C ASP A 54 -1.76 -1.91 13.06
N GLU A 55 -0.48 -1.87 12.67
CA GLU A 55 0.17 -0.66 12.15
C GLU A 55 -0.41 -0.20 10.82
N GLU A 56 -1.09 -1.10 10.08
CA GLU A 56 -1.77 -0.78 8.83
C GLU A 56 -3.23 -0.35 9.03
N LYS A 57 -3.74 -0.38 10.28
CA LYS A 57 -5.12 0.00 10.62
C LYS A 57 -5.12 1.22 11.53
N THR A 58 -5.73 2.30 11.09
CA THR A 58 -5.85 3.53 11.87
C THR A 58 -7.31 3.94 12.01
N LEU A 59 -7.74 4.21 13.24
CA LEU A 59 -9.08 4.71 13.52
C LEU A 59 -9.04 6.20 13.84
N TRP A 60 -9.71 7.01 13.02
CA TRP A 60 -9.86 8.45 13.24
C TRP A 60 -11.22 8.80 13.81
N VAL A 61 -11.22 9.77 14.72
CA VAL A 61 -12.41 10.30 15.41
C VAL A 61 -12.57 11.80 15.18
N SER A 62 -12.10 12.28 14.02
CA SER A 62 -11.88 13.70 13.72
C SER A 62 -12.93 14.35 12.82
N GLY A 63 -13.93 13.61 12.33
CA GLY A 63 -14.91 14.17 11.38
C GLY A 63 -16.01 15.03 12.02
N LYS A 64 -15.89 15.38 13.31
CA LYS A 64 -16.77 16.37 13.94
C LYS A 64 -16.47 17.79 13.45
N ASN A 65 -15.20 18.10 13.22
CA ASN A 65 -14.74 19.43 12.81
C ASN A 65 -13.88 19.34 11.55
N GLN A 66 -13.97 20.37 10.70
CA GLN A 66 -13.25 20.42 9.43
C GLN A 66 -11.74 20.37 9.65
N GLU A 67 -11.21 21.22 10.52
CA GLU A 67 -9.77 21.40 10.72
C GLU A 67 -9.09 20.15 11.27
N THR A 68 -9.81 19.37 12.10
CA THR A 68 -9.28 18.11 12.64
C THR A 68 -9.19 17.04 11.57
N LEU A 69 -10.20 16.93 10.70
CA LEU A 69 -10.14 15.99 9.57
C LEU A 69 -9.06 16.39 8.55
N GLU A 70 -8.93 17.69 8.25
CA GLU A 70 -7.85 18.18 7.39
C GLU A 70 -6.46 17.86 7.95
N ARG A 71 -6.29 17.98 9.27
CA ARG A 71 -5.03 17.62 9.94
C ARG A 71 -4.73 16.13 9.82
N ASP A 72 -5.72 15.28 10.05
CA ASP A 72 -5.57 13.83 9.90
C ASP A 72 -5.21 13.45 8.46
N LEU A 73 -5.92 14.01 7.46
CA LEU A 73 -5.61 13.82 6.04
C LEU A 73 -4.20 14.30 5.66
N ALA A 74 -3.70 15.35 6.31
CA ALA A 74 -2.34 15.86 6.09
C ALA A 74 -1.25 14.92 6.63
N THR A 75 -1.57 14.02 7.58
CA THR A 75 -0.61 13.02 8.09
C THR A 75 -0.37 11.87 7.13
N LEU A 76 -1.25 11.65 6.15
CA LEU A 76 -1.17 10.53 5.23
C LEU A 76 -0.06 10.69 4.20
N ASN A 77 0.55 9.56 3.84
CA ASN A 77 1.51 9.52 2.75
C ASN A 77 0.79 9.62 1.41
N LYS A 78 1.05 10.69 0.65
CA LYS A 78 0.45 10.95 -0.67
C LYS A 78 0.78 9.89 -1.73
N SER A 79 1.79 9.03 -1.50
CA SER A 79 2.08 7.90 -2.39
C SER A 79 1.36 6.60 -2.00
N SER A 80 0.68 6.58 -0.86
CA SER A 80 -0.10 5.44 -0.38
C SER A 80 -1.55 5.53 -0.86
N ALA A 81 -2.24 4.39 -0.83
CA ALA A 81 -3.68 4.30 -0.94
C ALA A 81 -4.23 3.58 0.29
N TYR A 82 -5.48 3.86 0.63
CA TYR A 82 -6.12 3.32 1.83
C TYR A 82 -7.53 2.83 1.48
N PHE A 83 -7.92 1.67 2.00
CA PHE A 83 -9.32 1.34 2.15
C PHE A 83 -9.87 2.16 3.32
N PHE A 84 -10.88 2.97 3.05
CA PHE A 84 -11.41 3.99 3.95
C PHE A 84 -12.88 3.69 4.23
N ARG A 85 -13.19 3.33 5.48
CA ARG A 85 -14.57 3.13 5.93
C ARG A 85 -15.09 4.42 6.57
N THR A 86 -16.28 4.82 6.16
CA THR A 86 -17.06 5.91 6.77
C THR A 86 -18.33 5.33 7.39
N GLY A 87 -18.74 5.79 8.56
CA GLY A 87 -19.99 5.37 9.19
C GLY A 87 -19.88 5.27 10.71
N THR A 88 -20.80 4.53 11.31
CA THR A 88 -20.80 4.29 12.76
C THR A 88 -20.13 2.97 13.12
N GLN A 89 -19.63 2.89 14.35
CA GLN A 89 -19.22 1.63 14.98
C GLN A 89 -20.46 0.77 15.23
N GLY A 90 -20.37 -0.52 14.89
CA GLY A 90 -21.46 -1.51 15.02
C GLY A 90 -22.74 -1.23 14.23
N GLY A 91 -22.73 -0.21 13.37
CA GLY A 91 -23.80 0.09 12.43
C GLY A 91 -23.31 0.07 10.97
N ALA A 92 -24.12 0.65 10.09
CA ALA A 92 -23.81 0.72 8.66
C ALA A 92 -22.47 1.44 8.41
N GLY A 93 -21.68 0.86 7.52
CA GLY A 93 -20.42 1.42 7.05
C GLY A 93 -20.35 1.38 5.55
N HIS A 94 -19.74 2.40 4.97
CA HIS A 94 -19.46 2.47 3.55
C HIS A 94 -17.94 2.45 3.33
N TRP A 95 -17.48 1.54 2.47
CA TRP A 95 -16.08 1.44 2.09
C TRP A 95 -15.83 2.20 0.79
N GLN A 96 -14.67 2.84 0.72
CA GLN A 96 -14.13 3.51 -0.46
C GLN A 96 -12.60 3.41 -0.48
N VAL A 97 -11.98 3.71 -1.62
CA VAL A 97 -10.53 3.90 -1.71
C VAL A 97 -10.21 5.37 -1.58
N LEU A 98 -9.32 5.70 -0.63
CA LEU A 98 -8.74 7.02 -0.47
C LEU A 98 -7.33 7.03 -1.06
N TYR A 99 -7.08 7.90 -2.04
CA TYR A 99 -5.77 8.06 -2.67
C TYR A 99 -5.53 9.51 -3.09
N TYR A 100 -4.27 9.92 -3.21
CA TYR A 100 -3.92 11.25 -3.69
C TYR A 100 -3.77 11.24 -5.23
N GLU A 101 -4.51 12.11 -5.91
CA GLU A 101 -4.45 12.24 -7.37
C GLU A 101 -3.61 13.47 -7.73
N ALA A 102 -2.37 13.26 -8.19
CA ALA A 102 -1.43 14.33 -8.49
C ALA A 102 -1.96 15.33 -9.54
N ALA A 103 -2.73 14.86 -10.53
CA ALA A 103 -3.35 15.72 -11.54
C ALA A 103 -4.38 16.71 -10.96
N LYS A 104 -4.97 16.40 -9.79
CA LYS A 104 -5.93 17.25 -9.08
C LYS A 104 -5.32 17.91 -7.82
N SER A 105 -4.06 17.60 -7.52
CA SER A 105 -3.36 18.02 -6.31
C SER A 105 -4.14 17.76 -5.01
N GLY A 106 -4.93 16.68 -4.94
CA GLY A 106 -5.85 16.45 -3.83
C GLY A 106 -6.12 14.98 -3.53
N TRP A 107 -6.58 14.71 -2.31
CA TRP A 107 -7.14 13.41 -1.92
C TRP A 107 -8.46 13.17 -2.64
N VAL A 108 -8.70 11.92 -3.06
CA VAL A 108 -9.89 11.48 -3.78
C VAL A 108 -10.45 10.25 -3.09
N SER A 109 -11.77 10.27 -2.86
CA SER A 109 -12.56 9.12 -2.44
C SER A 109 -13.15 8.45 -3.69
N TYR A 110 -12.97 7.14 -3.83
CA TYR A 110 -13.50 6.36 -4.94
C TYR A 110 -14.20 5.12 -4.42
N SER A 111 -15.52 5.02 -4.61
CA SER A 111 -16.33 3.86 -4.23
C SER A 111 -16.67 3.01 -5.45
N SER A 112 -17.00 3.66 -6.57
CA SER A 112 -17.33 3.02 -7.84
C SER A 112 -17.10 4.00 -8.99
N GLN A 113 -17.35 3.57 -10.24
CA GLN A 113 -17.26 4.46 -11.40
C GLN A 113 -18.23 5.64 -11.32
N SER A 114 -19.42 5.43 -10.75
CA SER A 114 -20.45 6.44 -10.62
C SER A 114 -20.40 7.22 -9.30
N ASN A 115 -19.62 6.74 -8.32
CA ASN A 115 -19.49 7.38 -7.01
C ASN A 115 -18.01 7.57 -6.64
N HIS A 116 -17.51 8.76 -6.96
CA HIS A 116 -16.19 9.23 -6.56
C HIS A 116 -16.17 10.76 -6.46
N PHE A 117 -15.40 11.32 -5.54
CA PHE A 117 -15.29 12.76 -5.36
C PHE A 117 -13.91 13.16 -4.84
N GLN A 118 -13.50 14.39 -5.17
CA GLN A 118 -12.29 14.99 -4.61
C GLN A 118 -12.57 15.45 -3.18
N VAL A 119 -11.77 14.96 -2.23
CA VAL A 119 -11.88 15.25 -0.79
C VAL A 119 -11.17 16.54 -0.44
N THR A 120 -9.95 16.75 -0.93
CA THR A 120 -9.16 17.96 -0.63
C THR A 120 -8.78 18.74 -1.88
N ASP A 121 -8.63 20.05 -1.76
CA ASP A 121 -8.04 20.92 -2.77
C ASP A 121 -6.50 20.90 -2.72
N SER A 122 -5.87 21.74 -3.54
CA SER A 122 -4.42 21.90 -3.64
C SER A 122 -3.74 22.40 -2.36
N ASN A 123 -4.50 23.06 -1.48
CA ASN A 123 -4.01 23.57 -0.20
C ASN A 123 -4.21 22.57 0.94
N GLY A 124 -4.71 21.36 0.63
CA GLY A 124 -5.04 20.35 1.63
C GLY A 124 -6.30 20.67 2.44
N LYS A 125 -7.16 21.57 1.95
CA LYS A 125 -8.43 21.94 2.59
C LYS A 125 -9.58 21.12 2.02
N LEU A 126 -10.61 20.85 2.84
CA LEU A 126 -11.77 20.08 2.37
C LEU A 126 -12.51 20.85 1.27
N THR A 127 -12.79 20.15 0.17
CA THR A 127 -13.71 20.64 -0.87
C THR A 127 -15.16 20.62 -0.35
N ALA A 128 -16.10 21.14 -1.13
CA ALA A 128 -17.52 21.03 -0.81
C ALA A 128 -17.97 19.56 -0.61
N SER A 129 -17.51 18.65 -1.47
CA SER A 129 -17.79 17.20 -1.33
C SER A 129 -17.03 16.59 -0.15
N GLY A 130 -15.79 17.01 0.10
CA GLY A 130 -15.01 16.58 1.27
C GLY A 130 -15.68 16.93 2.59
N LYS A 131 -16.34 18.09 2.68
CA LYS A 131 -17.15 18.47 3.84
C LYS A 131 -18.35 17.55 4.07
N GLY A 132 -18.81 16.84 3.04
CA GLY A 132 -19.84 15.80 3.17
C GLY A 132 -19.41 14.60 4.02
N LEU A 133 -18.12 14.43 4.31
CA LEU A 133 -17.62 13.42 5.25
C LEU A 133 -17.81 13.83 6.72
N LEU A 134 -18.05 15.11 6.98
CA LEU A 134 -18.21 15.62 8.35
C LEU A 134 -19.60 15.27 8.89
N VAL A 135 -19.65 14.94 10.19
CA VAL A 135 -20.90 14.75 10.92
C VAL A 135 -20.84 15.58 12.20
N PRO A 136 -21.10 16.90 12.11
CA PRO A 136 -20.82 17.84 13.20
C PRO A 136 -21.74 17.67 14.41
N HIS A 137 -22.93 17.11 14.19
CA HIS A 137 -23.99 17.00 15.19
C HIS A 137 -24.11 15.59 15.81
N ALA A 138 -23.09 14.75 15.65
CA ALA A 138 -23.04 13.41 16.25
C ALA A 138 -21.76 13.22 17.09
N ASN A 139 -21.75 12.17 17.90
CA ASN A 139 -20.58 11.76 18.67
C ASN A 139 -19.60 10.99 17.80
N TRP A 140 -18.31 11.25 18.03
CA TRP A 140 -17.19 10.58 17.37
C TRP A 140 -16.38 9.83 18.43
N GLY A 141 -16.01 8.58 18.15
CA GLY A 141 -15.43 7.74 19.19
C GLY A 141 -15.25 6.29 18.78
N LYS A 142 -14.79 5.48 19.73
CA LYS A 142 -14.52 4.04 19.54
C LYS A 142 -15.67 3.14 19.96
N GLU A 143 -16.61 3.67 20.73
CA GLU A 143 -17.75 2.91 21.26
C GLU A 143 -18.85 2.73 20.20
N ASN A 144 -19.69 1.71 20.41
CA ASN A 144 -20.80 1.38 19.54
C ASN A 144 -21.73 2.58 19.31
N GLY A 145 -22.18 2.79 18.08
CA GLY A 145 -23.04 3.91 17.69
C GLY A 145 -22.32 5.24 17.41
N ASN A 146 -21.04 5.40 17.81
CA ASN A 146 -20.26 6.58 17.46
C ASN A 146 -19.81 6.56 16.00
N TYR A 147 -19.67 7.74 15.39
CA TYR A 147 -19.00 7.89 14.11
C TYR A 147 -17.49 7.71 14.25
N ALA A 148 -16.89 7.10 13.25
CA ALA A 148 -15.45 7.03 13.09
C ALA A 148 -15.08 6.81 11.63
N PHE A 149 -13.84 7.10 11.30
CA PHE A 149 -13.24 6.61 10.06
C PHE A 149 -12.26 5.49 10.38
N LEU A 150 -12.33 4.38 9.64
CA LEU A 150 -11.31 3.34 9.67
C LEU A 150 -10.51 3.40 8.38
N LEU A 151 -9.21 3.60 8.51
CA LEU A 151 -8.25 3.51 7.41
C LEU A 151 -7.51 2.19 7.53
N VAL A 152 -7.46 1.45 6.43
CA VAL A 152 -6.60 0.28 6.27
C VAL A 152 -5.67 0.55 5.10
N ASN A 153 -4.36 0.46 5.32
CA ASN A 153 -3.37 0.64 4.25
C ASN A 153 -3.66 -0.36 3.13
N ALA A 154 -3.77 0.10 1.88
CA ALA A 154 -3.95 -0.77 0.73
C ALA A 154 -2.61 -1.38 0.30
N SER A 155 -1.94 -2.06 1.24
CA SER A 155 -0.73 -2.83 0.97
C SER A 155 -1.02 -3.96 -0.02
N ALA A 156 0.02 -4.50 -0.66
CA ALA A 156 -0.13 -5.67 -1.53
C ALA A 156 -0.92 -6.79 -0.85
N GLN A 157 -0.61 -7.06 0.43
CA GLN A 157 -1.27 -8.10 1.20
C GLN A 157 -2.74 -7.79 1.48
N ASN A 158 -3.08 -6.56 1.87
CA ASN A 158 -4.47 -6.17 2.11
C ASN A 158 -5.30 -6.13 0.81
N ILE A 159 -4.70 -5.77 -0.33
CA ILE A 159 -5.36 -5.88 -1.63
C ILE A 159 -5.67 -7.35 -1.97
N ILE A 160 -4.72 -8.26 -1.71
CA ILE A 160 -4.92 -9.69 -1.93
C ILE A 160 -6.02 -10.23 -1.00
N HIS A 161 -5.98 -9.90 0.29
CA HIS A 161 -7.03 -10.33 1.23
C HIS A 161 -8.40 -9.81 0.82
N ALA A 162 -8.53 -8.53 0.46
CA ALA A 162 -9.80 -7.98 -0.01
C ALA A 162 -10.30 -8.66 -1.29
N ALA A 163 -9.41 -8.90 -2.26
CA ALA A 163 -9.76 -9.60 -3.50
C ALA A 163 -10.23 -11.03 -3.25
N ASN A 164 -9.47 -11.79 -2.45
CA ASN A 164 -9.80 -13.17 -2.10
C ASN A 164 -11.10 -13.23 -1.30
N PHE A 165 -11.27 -12.34 -0.33
CA PHE A 165 -12.47 -12.26 0.49
C PHE A 165 -13.70 -12.05 -0.39
N VAL A 166 -13.70 -11.03 -1.25
CA VAL A 166 -14.83 -10.73 -2.14
C VAL A 166 -15.11 -11.91 -3.08
N TYR A 167 -14.08 -12.51 -3.67
CA TYR A 167 -14.28 -13.64 -4.58
C TYR A 167 -14.92 -14.85 -3.88
N ILE A 168 -14.38 -15.25 -2.72
CA ILE A 168 -14.90 -16.40 -1.97
C ILE A 168 -16.27 -16.10 -1.37
N PHE A 169 -16.49 -14.88 -0.86
CA PHE A 169 -17.78 -14.45 -0.33
C PHE A 169 -18.87 -14.62 -1.39
N ARG A 170 -18.63 -14.09 -2.59
CA ARG A 170 -19.61 -14.14 -3.69
C ARG A 170 -19.90 -15.54 -4.19
N THR A 171 -18.88 -16.40 -4.22
CA THR A 171 -18.99 -17.76 -4.77
C THR A 171 -19.39 -18.80 -3.73
N GLN A 172 -19.25 -18.47 -2.44
CA GLN A 172 -19.53 -19.34 -1.31
C GLN A 172 -20.31 -18.55 -0.23
N ASN A 173 -19.64 -18.07 0.80
CA ASN A 173 -20.21 -17.30 1.91
C ASN A 173 -19.10 -16.59 2.72
N GLU A 174 -19.49 -15.79 3.72
CA GLU A 174 -18.59 -15.01 4.56
C GLU A 174 -17.58 -15.87 5.35
N ASP A 175 -18.04 -16.93 6.02
CA ASP A 175 -17.19 -17.79 6.84
C ASP A 175 -16.09 -18.44 6.02
N ALA A 176 -16.43 -18.94 4.83
CA ALA A 176 -15.47 -19.50 3.88
C ALA A 176 -14.45 -18.45 3.43
N ALA A 177 -14.88 -17.20 3.23
CA ALA A 177 -14.01 -16.10 2.82
C ALA A 177 -13.00 -15.72 3.92
N ILE A 178 -13.44 -15.69 5.17
CA ILE A 178 -12.58 -15.46 6.34
C ILE A 178 -11.54 -16.58 6.46
N GLN A 179 -11.98 -17.83 6.42
CA GLN A 179 -11.08 -19.00 6.50
C GLN A 179 -10.06 -19.02 5.36
N TYR A 180 -10.50 -18.71 4.14
CA TYR A 180 -9.61 -18.63 2.99
C TYR A 180 -8.54 -17.56 3.17
N CYS A 181 -8.90 -16.37 3.66
CA CYS A 181 -7.96 -15.28 3.92
C CYS A 181 -6.97 -15.60 5.05
N ALA A 182 -7.37 -16.39 6.04
CA ALA A 182 -6.48 -16.84 7.12
C ALA A 182 -5.34 -17.74 6.62
N LEU A 183 -5.62 -18.54 5.58
CA LEU A 183 -4.71 -19.60 5.10
C LEU A 183 -3.93 -19.19 3.84
N ASN A 184 -4.39 -18.19 3.08
CA ASN A 184 -3.83 -17.85 1.77
C ASN A 184 -3.28 -16.43 1.72
N GLN A 185 -2.04 -16.31 1.26
CA GLN A 185 -1.35 -15.03 1.05
C GLN A 185 -1.29 -14.61 -0.43
N ALA A 186 -1.64 -15.51 -1.36
CA ALA A 186 -1.66 -15.24 -2.80
C ALA A 186 -3.09 -14.99 -3.31
N LEU A 187 -3.22 -14.35 -4.47
CA LEU A 187 -4.52 -14.18 -5.14
C LEU A 187 -5.12 -15.55 -5.47
N HIS A 188 -6.43 -15.65 -5.31
CA HIS A 188 -7.19 -16.81 -5.76
C HIS A 188 -6.97 -17.02 -7.27
N PRO A 189 -6.78 -18.27 -7.77
CA PRO A 189 -6.41 -18.53 -9.17
C PRO A 189 -7.37 -17.97 -10.22
N GLU A 190 -8.65 -17.83 -9.87
CA GLU A 190 -9.69 -17.26 -10.74
C GLU A 190 -9.74 -15.72 -10.72
N ILE A 191 -8.88 -15.08 -9.94
CA ILE A 191 -8.67 -13.62 -10.00
C ILE A 191 -7.43 -13.39 -10.86
N LYS A 192 -7.64 -13.05 -12.13
CA LYS A 192 -6.53 -12.84 -13.07
C LYS A 192 -5.92 -11.47 -12.85
N ARG A 193 -4.59 -11.43 -12.81
CA ARG A 193 -3.84 -10.18 -12.84
C ARG A 193 -3.59 -9.81 -14.30
N ILE A 194 -4.02 -8.63 -14.69
CA ILE A 194 -3.78 -8.08 -16.03
C ILE A 194 -2.74 -6.97 -15.88
N THR A 195 -1.54 -7.19 -16.42
CA THR A 195 -0.49 -6.18 -16.42
C THR A 195 -0.92 -5.00 -17.28
N ILE A 196 -0.91 -3.80 -16.72
CA ILE A 196 -1.24 -2.59 -17.48
C ILE A 196 0.02 -2.14 -18.20
N THR A 197 0.09 -2.40 -19.51
CA THR A 197 1.13 -1.85 -20.37
C THR A 197 0.92 -0.35 -20.47
N LYS A 198 1.65 0.45 -19.68
CA LYS A 198 1.72 1.89 -19.92
C LYS A 198 2.43 2.10 -21.26
N VAL A 199 1.72 2.60 -22.26
CA VAL A 199 2.33 3.14 -23.48
C VAL A 199 3.23 4.30 -23.06
N GLN A 200 4.53 4.03 -22.97
CA GLN A 200 5.54 5.08 -22.85
C GLN A 200 5.74 5.69 -24.23
N THR A 201 5.32 6.93 -24.42
CA THR A 201 5.80 7.76 -25.52
C THR A 201 7.30 7.93 -25.34
N GLN A 202 8.10 7.19 -26.12
CA GLN A 202 9.56 7.31 -26.15
C GLN A 202 9.94 8.64 -26.82
N THR A 203 10.37 9.62 -26.03
CA THR A 203 11.30 10.63 -26.51
C THR A 203 12.71 10.07 -26.35
N ARG A 204 13.29 9.69 -27.49
CA ARG A 204 14.64 9.16 -27.62
C ARG A 204 15.63 10.31 -27.44
N LEU A 205 16.37 10.31 -26.34
CA LEU A 205 17.69 10.93 -26.27
C LEU A 205 18.61 9.98 -25.52
N THR A 206 19.54 9.36 -26.24
CA THR A 206 20.77 8.82 -25.67
C THR A 206 21.65 10.00 -25.28
N PRO A 207 22.21 9.98 -24.05
CA PRO A 207 23.55 10.49 -23.87
C PRO A 207 24.46 9.39 -23.33
N GLU A 208 25.66 9.37 -23.90
CA GLU A 208 26.83 8.64 -23.46
C GLU A 208 27.06 8.86 -21.96
N ILE A 209 27.31 7.78 -21.21
CA ILE A 209 27.70 7.85 -19.80
C ILE A 209 29.18 8.25 -19.76
N HIS A 210 29.42 9.56 -19.84
CA HIS A 210 30.63 10.15 -19.30
C HIS A 210 30.46 10.21 -17.78
N CYS A 211 31.32 9.54 -17.00
CA CYS A 211 31.34 9.66 -15.53
C CYS A 211 31.93 11.01 -15.11
N PRO A 212 31.19 11.89 -14.42
CA PRO A 212 31.78 12.84 -13.50
C PRO A 212 31.68 12.30 -12.07
N ARG A 213 32.54 12.77 -11.18
CA ARG A 213 32.37 12.62 -9.72
C ARG A 213 31.03 13.24 -9.31
N GLY A 214 29.96 12.44 -9.32
CA GLY A 214 28.61 12.89 -9.04
C GLY A 214 28.38 13.14 -7.55
N ASP A 215 27.49 14.09 -7.26
CA ASP A 215 26.98 14.37 -5.92
C ASP A 215 26.46 13.07 -5.26
N LEU A 216 27.06 12.66 -4.15
CA LEU A 216 26.66 11.47 -3.38
C LEU A 216 25.62 11.79 -2.31
N SER A 217 24.94 12.95 -2.41
CA SER A 217 23.86 13.29 -1.51
C SER A 217 22.78 12.20 -1.49
N TYR A 218 22.14 12.05 -0.32
CA TYR A 218 21.02 11.13 -0.13
C TYR A 218 19.91 11.34 -1.18
N ALA A 219 19.60 12.60 -1.49
CA ALA A 219 18.58 12.96 -2.46
C ALA A 219 18.96 12.46 -3.87
N ASN A 220 20.22 12.65 -4.29
CA ASN A 220 20.66 12.23 -5.61
C ASN A 220 20.72 10.70 -5.73
N LEU A 221 21.31 9.99 -4.76
CA LEU A 221 21.36 8.52 -4.78
C LEU A 221 19.95 7.91 -4.77
N LYS A 222 19.03 8.48 -3.98
CA LYS A 222 17.63 8.03 -3.97
C LYS A 222 16.95 8.23 -5.32
N ASN A 223 17.26 9.34 -6.01
CA ASN A 223 16.74 9.62 -7.34
C ASN A 223 17.32 8.66 -8.40
N VAL A 224 18.64 8.43 -8.39
CA VAL A 224 19.32 7.49 -9.29
C VAL A 224 18.72 6.09 -9.20
N TYR A 225 18.50 5.61 -7.97
CA TYR A 225 17.95 4.27 -7.74
C TYR A 225 16.42 4.23 -7.59
N SER A 226 15.71 5.31 -7.92
CA SER A 226 14.25 5.42 -7.77
C SER A 226 13.47 4.37 -8.59
N LYS A 227 14.04 3.92 -9.72
CA LYS A 227 13.45 2.87 -10.56
C LYS A 227 13.54 1.47 -9.93
N HIS A 228 14.40 1.29 -8.93
CA HIS A 228 14.51 0.03 -8.19
C HIS A 228 13.49 -0.01 -7.05
N LEU A 229 12.23 -0.31 -7.38
CA LEU A 229 11.07 -0.17 -6.49
C LEU A 229 11.25 -0.79 -5.09
N ALA A 230 11.84 -1.98 -5.00
CA ALA A 230 12.06 -2.67 -3.73
C ALA A 230 13.06 -1.92 -2.83
N LEU A 231 14.10 -1.34 -3.43
CA LEU A 231 15.13 -0.59 -2.73
C LEU A 231 14.57 0.78 -2.31
N LEU A 232 13.80 1.42 -3.19
CA LEU A 232 13.08 2.65 -2.87
C LEU A 232 12.11 2.45 -1.69
N HIS A 233 11.38 1.32 -1.66
CA HIS A 233 10.51 0.96 -0.56
C HIS A 233 11.30 0.83 0.75
N VAL A 234 12.40 0.07 0.77
CA VAL A 234 13.26 -0.06 1.95
C VAL A 234 13.78 1.30 2.43
N ILE A 235 14.23 2.16 1.51
CA ILE A 235 14.73 3.51 1.82
C ILE A 235 13.63 4.37 2.44
N ASN A 236 12.46 4.45 1.80
CA ASN A 236 11.33 5.25 2.29
C ASN A 236 10.86 4.79 3.67
N ARG A 237 10.80 3.47 3.88
CA ARG A 237 10.41 2.88 5.17
C ARG A 237 11.40 3.27 6.28
N LEU A 238 12.70 3.15 6.03
CA LEU A 238 13.73 3.50 7.01
C LEU A 238 13.82 5.01 7.25
N GLU A 239 13.57 5.83 6.24
CA GLU A 239 13.50 7.30 6.38
C GLU A 239 12.28 7.76 7.20
N ALA A 240 11.13 7.11 7.02
CA ALA A 240 9.96 7.35 7.87
C ALA A 240 10.24 6.89 9.32
N GLY A 241 10.87 5.72 9.46
CA GLY A 241 11.27 5.19 10.76
C GLY A 241 12.27 6.09 11.49
N SER A 242 13.27 6.64 10.80
CA SER A 242 14.28 7.50 11.46
C SER A 242 13.72 8.81 12.01
N LYS A 243 12.55 9.24 11.54
CA LYS A 243 11.80 10.41 12.03
C LYS A 243 10.75 10.04 13.09
N SER A 244 10.63 8.76 13.47
CA SER A 244 9.66 8.26 14.44
C SER A 244 10.23 8.23 15.85
N TYR A 245 9.39 8.53 16.85
CA TYR A 245 9.71 8.36 18.27
C TYR A 245 9.49 6.92 18.79
N ASN A 246 9.04 6.00 17.93
CA ASN A 246 8.81 4.61 18.33
C ASN A 246 10.16 3.88 18.50
N PRO A 247 10.45 3.29 19.68
CA PRO A 247 11.69 2.56 19.96
C PRO A 247 12.03 1.45 18.97
N TYR A 248 11.04 0.89 18.27
CA TYR A 248 11.24 -0.12 17.23
C TYR A 248 12.00 0.40 15.99
N TRP A 249 11.98 1.71 15.76
CA TRP A 249 12.71 2.36 14.66
C TRP A 249 14.08 2.90 15.07
N MET A 250 14.48 2.73 16.33
CA MET A 250 15.83 3.07 16.78
C MET A 250 16.86 2.31 15.92
N GLY A 251 17.89 3.03 15.46
CA GLY A 251 18.88 2.50 14.50
C GLY A 251 18.45 2.54 13.03
N SER A 252 17.25 3.01 12.68
CA SER A 252 16.83 3.17 11.28
C SER A 252 17.72 4.14 10.51
N GLN A 253 18.11 5.26 11.13
CA GLN A 253 19.01 6.22 10.50
C GLN A 253 20.39 5.62 10.23
N GLU A 254 20.94 4.86 11.18
CA GLU A 254 22.24 4.22 11.00
C GLU A 254 22.21 3.18 9.88
N LYS A 255 21.17 2.35 9.85
CA LYS A 255 20.98 1.38 8.77
C LYS A 255 20.80 2.07 7.41
N LEU A 256 20.00 3.14 7.37
CA LEU A 256 19.80 3.95 6.18
C LEU A 256 21.13 4.50 5.67
N ASN A 257 21.96 5.07 6.56
CA ASN A 257 23.26 5.61 6.19
C ASN A 257 24.17 4.56 5.54
N LYS A 258 24.23 3.34 6.11
CA LYS A 258 25.03 2.24 5.54
C LYS A 258 24.51 1.75 4.18
N ILE A 259 23.20 1.77 3.97
CA ILE A 259 22.61 1.47 2.65
C ILE A 259 23.04 2.52 1.63
N PHE A 260 22.96 3.81 1.97
CA PHE A 260 23.37 4.88 1.06
C PHE A 260 24.88 4.92 0.81
N GLU A 261 25.71 4.60 1.80
CA GLU A 261 27.15 4.43 1.59
C GLU A 261 27.43 3.31 0.56
N ALA A 262 26.76 2.16 0.68
CA ALA A 262 26.90 1.06 -0.26
C ALA A 262 26.37 1.40 -1.66
N LEU A 263 25.28 2.16 -1.76
CA LEU A 263 24.72 2.63 -3.03
C LEU A 263 25.61 3.67 -3.71
N GLY A 264 26.23 4.56 -2.92
CA GLY A 264 27.25 5.49 -3.41
C GLY A 264 28.47 4.76 -3.95
N HIS A 265 28.91 3.69 -3.29
CA HIS A 265 29.98 2.82 -3.77
C HIS A 265 29.61 2.11 -5.08
N CYS A 266 28.39 1.58 -5.19
CA CYS A 266 27.89 1.00 -6.44
C CYS A 266 27.89 2.03 -7.57
N TYR A 267 27.43 3.25 -7.29
CA TYR A 267 27.38 4.34 -8.27
C TYR A 267 28.77 4.75 -8.76
N GLN A 268 29.72 4.94 -7.84
CA GLN A 268 31.10 5.33 -8.18
C GLN A 268 31.86 4.28 -8.98
N LYS A 269 31.58 3.00 -8.72
CA LYS A 269 32.27 1.87 -9.37
C LYS A 269 31.50 1.29 -10.55
N GLY A 270 30.32 1.83 -10.88
CA GLY A 270 29.46 1.29 -11.93
C GLY A 270 29.02 -0.15 -11.67
N LEU A 271 28.81 -0.52 -10.39
CA LEU A 271 28.40 -1.87 -10.03
C LEU A 271 26.90 -2.08 -10.26
N ASP A 272 26.55 -3.26 -10.77
CA ASP A 272 25.16 -3.67 -10.92
C ASP A 272 24.52 -3.94 -9.56
N VAL A 273 23.47 -3.20 -9.23
CA VAL A 273 22.82 -3.23 -7.92
C VAL A 273 22.11 -4.56 -7.66
N ASP A 274 21.52 -5.18 -8.68
CA ASP A 274 20.84 -6.48 -8.52
C ASP A 274 21.86 -7.58 -8.20
N ASN A 275 23.03 -7.57 -8.86
CA ASN A 275 24.14 -8.46 -8.55
C ASN A 275 24.70 -8.21 -7.15
N GLU A 276 24.87 -6.95 -6.75
CA GLU A 276 25.33 -6.61 -5.40
C GLU A 276 24.30 -7.03 -4.34
N LEU A 277 23.00 -6.90 -4.58
CA LEU A 277 21.97 -7.37 -3.65
C LEU A 277 21.99 -8.90 -3.49
N ASN A 278 22.30 -9.64 -4.56
CA ASN A 278 22.37 -11.10 -4.59
C ASN A 278 23.67 -11.67 -3.99
N ASN A 279 24.76 -10.90 -4.03
CA ASN A 279 26.02 -11.30 -3.44
C ASN A 279 25.99 -11.07 -1.92
N SER A 280 25.85 -12.12 -1.12
CA SER A 280 25.82 -12.04 0.36
C SER A 280 27.06 -11.38 0.97
N ASN A 281 28.18 -11.36 0.25
CA ASN A 281 29.42 -10.73 0.70
C ASN A 281 29.53 -9.25 0.34
N SER A 282 28.65 -8.72 -0.52
CA SER A 282 28.69 -7.32 -0.94
C SER A 282 28.40 -6.36 0.21
N LYS A 283 28.87 -5.12 0.07
CA LYS A 283 28.56 -4.06 1.03
C LYS A 283 27.06 -3.77 1.09
N LEU A 284 26.40 -3.76 -0.07
CA LEU A 284 24.98 -3.46 -0.17
C LEU A 284 24.13 -4.56 0.46
N SER A 285 24.43 -5.82 0.19
CA SER A 285 23.70 -6.96 0.75
C SER A 285 23.86 -7.03 2.27
N LYS A 286 25.07 -6.77 2.78
CA LYS A 286 25.33 -6.64 4.22
C LYS A 286 24.58 -5.48 4.87
N ALA A 287 24.54 -4.31 4.22
CA ALA A 287 23.79 -3.15 4.71
C ALA A 287 22.27 -3.42 4.76
N ILE A 288 21.72 -4.07 3.72
CA ILE A 288 20.32 -4.51 3.70
C ILE A 288 20.06 -5.52 4.83
N ASN A 289 20.99 -6.44 5.07
CA ASN A 289 20.89 -7.50 6.07
C ASN A 289 21.18 -7.05 7.51
N MET A 290 21.65 -5.82 7.71
CA MET A 290 21.94 -5.30 9.03
C MET A 290 20.68 -5.19 9.90
N ARG A 291 20.76 -5.58 11.17
CA ARG A 291 19.72 -5.34 12.18
C ARG A 291 19.77 -3.89 12.65
N ARG A 292 18.62 -3.29 12.94
CA ARG A 292 18.60 -1.90 13.45
C ARG A 292 19.01 -1.81 14.92
N LEU A 293 18.68 -2.81 15.72
CA LEU A 293 18.92 -2.82 17.16
C LEU A 293 20.09 -3.75 17.55
N PRO A 294 21.01 -3.33 18.44
CA PRO A 294 21.97 -4.21 19.09
C PRO A 294 21.24 -5.25 19.96
N SER A 295 21.83 -6.45 20.10
CA SER A 295 21.21 -7.59 20.80
C SER A 295 20.86 -7.35 22.27
N LEU A 296 21.34 -6.29 22.92
CA LEU A 296 20.99 -5.99 24.31
C LEU A 296 19.55 -5.48 24.49
N PHE A 297 18.91 -5.00 23.42
CA PHE A 297 17.49 -4.61 23.44
C PHE A 297 16.52 -5.76 23.11
N SER A 298 17.03 -6.97 22.81
CA SER A 298 16.18 -8.14 22.54
C SER A 298 15.46 -8.68 23.80
N PHE A 299 15.79 -8.17 24.98
CA PHE A 299 15.19 -8.60 26.25
C PHE A 299 13.86 -7.86 26.57
N TRP A 300 13.64 -6.67 26.00
CA TRP A 300 12.46 -5.82 26.28
C TRP A 300 11.38 -5.85 25.18
N CYS A 301 11.61 -6.58 24.09
CA CYS A 301 10.66 -6.76 23.01
C CYS A 301 10.56 -8.25 22.68
N GLU A 302 9.53 -8.93 23.18
CA GLU A 302 9.23 -10.34 22.89
C GLU A 302 9.06 -10.63 21.38
N LYS A 303 8.88 -9.59 20.55
CA LYS A 303 8.97 -9.66 19.10
C LYS A 303 10.37 -9.28 18.64
N ASN A 304 11.29 -10.23 18.76
CA ASN A 304 12.57 -10.19 18.06
C ASN A 304 12.32 -9.83 16.59
N GLU A 305 12.95 -8.76 16.10
CA GLU A 305 12.95 -8.41 14.68
C GLU A 305 13.42 -9.64 13.90
N SER A 306 12.47 -10.35 13.28
CA SER A 306 12.79 -11.54 12.47
C SER A 306 13.80 -11.15 11.41
N PHE A 307 14.66 -12.10 11.03
CA PHE A 307 15.76 -11.88 10.09
C PHE A 307 15.33 -10.99 8.90
N VAL A 308 15.77 -9.74 9.03
CA VAL A 308 15.80 -8.61 8.10
C VAL A 308 14.59 -8.37 7.22
N GLU A 309 13.62 -7.65 7.78
CA GLU A 309 12.45 -7.10 7.06
C GLU A 309 12.80 -6.34 5.78
N SER A 310 13.96 -5.66 5.74
CA SER A 310 14.46 -5.03 4.50
C SER A 310 14.79 -6.05 3.41
N ARG A 311 15.33 -7.23 3.77
CA ARG A 311 15.62 -8.31 2.83
C ARG A 311 14.33 -8.95 2.33
N LYS A 312 13.33 -9.14 3.20
CA LYS A 312 12.02 -9.67 2.78
C LYS A 312 11.39 -8.81 1.68
N ILE A 313 11.39 -7.49 1.86
CA ILE A 313 10.91 -6.56 0.82
C ILE A 313 11.66 -6.74 -0.50
N ILE A 314 12.99 -6.93 -0.47
CA ILE A 314 13.79 -7.17 -1.67
C ILE A 314 13.41 -8.51 -2.34
N GLU A 315 13.29 -9.60 -1.58
CA GLU A 315 12.97 -10.92 -2.12
C GLU A 315 11.51 -11.02 -2.61
N GLU A 316 10.55 -10.40 -1.92
CA GLU A 316 9.14 -10.33 -2.32
C GLU A 316 8.99 -9.67 -3.69
N HIS A 317 9.65 -8.52 -3.88
CA HIS A 317 9.66 -7.84 -5.17
C HIS A 317 10.41 -8.64 -6.26
N ARG A 318 11.42 -9.43 -5.90
CA ARG A 318 12.16 -10.28 -6.85
C ARG A 318 11.32 -11.47 -7.33
N ILE A 319 10.66 -12.16 -6.39
CA ILE A 319 9.73 -13.26 -6.70
C ILE A 319 8.60 -12.73 -7.59
N CYS A 320 8.12 -11.52 -7.34
CA CYS A 320 7.14 -10.87 -8.21
C CYS A 320 7.69 -10.56 -9.61
N ARG A 321 8.98 -10.21 -9.79
CA ARG A 321 9.57 -10.03 -11.14
C ARG A 321 9.77 -11.35 -11.88
N LEU A 322 10.23 -12.40 -11.19
CA LEU A 322 10.50 -13.71 -11.81
C LEU A 322 9.22 -14.43 -12.25
N ASN A 323 8.11 -14.23 -11.53
CA ASN A 323 6.80 -14.78 -11.92
C ASN A 323 6.10 -13.99 -13.04
N ASN A 324 6.72 -12.92 -13.54
CA ASN A 324 6.21 -12.03 -14.59
C ASN A 324 7.06 -12.08 -15.89
N LEU A 325 8.02 -13.01 -15.99
CA LEU A 325 8.79 -13.35 -17.20
C LEU A 325 8.31 -14.69 -17.75
#